data_AF-X2L5I3-F1
#
_entry.id   AF-X2L5I3-F1
#
_cell.length_a   1.000
_cell.length_b   1.000
_cell.length_c   1.000
_cell.angle_alpha   90.00
_cell.angle_beta   90.00
_cell.angle_gamma   90.00
#
_symmetry.space_group_name_H-M   'P 1'
#
loop_
_entity.id
_entity.type
_entity.pdbx_description
1 polymer ?
#
loop_
_entity_poly.entity_id
_entity_poly.type
_entity_poly.pdbx_seq_one_letter_code
_entity_poly.pdbx_strand_id
1 'polypeptide(L)'
;QKLAELERQSGGRLGVALINTADNSQILYRADERFAMCSTSKVMAAAAVLKKSESEPNLLNQRVEIKKSDLVNYNPIAEKHVNGTMSLAELSAAAL
;
A
#
# COMPACT_ATOMS: atom_id res chain seq x y z
N GLN A 1 2.66 -15.94 -24.18
CA GLN A 1 1.37 -16.23 -24.84
C GLN A 1 0.18 -16.07 -23.90
N LYS A 2 0.15 -16.70 -22.72
CA LYS A 2 -0.99 -16.58 -21.77
C LYS A 2 -1.31 -15.15 -21.30
N LEU A 3 -0.30 -14.33 -20.96
CA LEU A 3 -0.52 -12.95 -20.49
C LEU A 3 -1.08 -12.02 -21.58
N ALA A 4 -0.62 -12.17 -22.83
CA ALA A 4 -1.13 -11.39 -23.95
C ALA A 4 -2.58 -11.76 -24.29
N GLU A 5 -2.93 -13.06 -24.19
CA GLU A 5 -4.31 -13.49 -24.35
C GLU A 5 -5.22 -12.96 -23.24
N LEU A 6 -4.74 -12.99 -21.98
CA LEU A 6 -5.47 -12.40 -20.85
C LEU A 6 -5.69 -10.89 -21.02
N GLU A 7 -4.65 -10.15 -21.44
CA GLU A 7 -4.78 -8.72 -21.76
C GLU A 7 -5.90 -8.51 -22.79
N ARG A 8 -5.85 -9.23 -23.91
CA ARG A 8 -6.85 -9.13 -24.98
C ARG A 8 -8.28 -9.42 -24.49
N GLN A 9 -8.45 -10.48 -23.72
CA GLN A 9 -9.76 -10.88 -23.19
C GLN A 9 -10.31 -9.90 -22.15
N SER A 10 -9.43 -9.24 -21.38
CA SER A 10 -9.82 -8.28 -20.34
C SER A 10 -10.37 -6.95 -20.88
N GLY A 11 -10.08 -6.62 -22.14
CA GLY A 11 -10.42 -5.33 -22.75
C GLY A 11 -9.65 -4.12 -22.18
N GLY A 12 -8.64 -4.37 -21.34
CA GLY A 12 -7.81 -3.36 -20.70
C GLY A 12 -6.33 -3.48 -21.06
N ARG A 13 -5.48 -2.97 -20.18
CA ARG A 13 -4.02 -3.04 -20.28
C ARG A 13 -3.45 -3.79 -19.08
N LEU A 14 -2.52 -4.70 -19.32
CA LEU A 14 -1.96 -5.59 -18.29
C LEU A 14 -0.44 -5.40 -18.17
N GLY A 15 0.02 -5.03 -16.97
CA GLY A 15 1.43 -5.02 -16.61
C GLY A 15 1.72 -6.08 -15.54
N VAL A 16 2.77 -6.87 -15.74
CA VAL A 16 3.12 -8.00 -14.85
C VAL A 16 4.65 -8.09 -14.71
N ALA A 17 5.11 -8.19 -13.48
CA ALA A 17 6.48 -8.57 -13.14
C ALA A 17 6.45 -9.64 -12.04
N LEU A 18 6.96 -10.83 -12.32
CA LEU A 18 7.19 -11.88 -11.33
C LEU A 18 8.68 -12.12 -11.24
N ILE A 19 9.19 -12.17 -10.01
CA ILE A 19 10.60 -12.39 -9.72
C ILE A 19 10.69 -13.61 -8.80
N ASN A 20 11.39 -14.65 -9.22
CA ASN A 20 11.75 -15.76 -8.36
C ASN A 20 13.00 -15.38 -7.56
N THR A 21 12.86 -15.19 -6.25
CA THR A 21 13.97 -14.76 -5.39
C THR A 21 14.99 -15.87 -5.10
N ALA A 22 14.73 -17.12 -5.50
CA ALA A 22 15.69 -18.22 -5.33
C ALA A 22 16.83 -18.19 -6.37
N ASP A 23 16.52 -17.75 -7.60
CA ASP A 23 17.46 -17.78 -8.74
C ASP A 23 17.46 -16.50 -9.59
N ASN A 24 16.69 -15.49 -9.19
CA ASN A 24 16.46 -14.22 -9.91
C ASN A 24 15.84 -14.37 -11.30
N SER A 25 15.27 -15.52 -11.65
CA SER A 25 14.50 -15.67 -12.89
C SER A 25 13.25 -14.78 -12.85
N GLN A 26 12.87 -14.23 -14.01
CA GLN A 26 11.79 -13.26 -14.11
C GLN A 26 10.80 -13.60 -15.23
N ILE A 27 9.53 -13.27 -14.99
CA ILE A 27 8.49 -13.20 -16.03
C ILE A 27 8.03 -11.76 -16.08
N LEU A 28 8.33 -11.08 -17.18
CA LEU A 28 8.01 -9.66 -17.39
C LEU A 28 7.06 -9.49 -18.57
N TYR A 29 6.06 -8.64 -18.41
CA TYR A 29 5.12 -8.25 -19.46
C TYR A 29 4.71 -6.80 -19.23
N ARG A 30 5.11 -5.89 -20.14
CA ARG A 30 4.94 -4.43 -19.99
C ARG A 30 5.51 -3.87 -18.67
N ALA A 31 6.58 -4.48 -18.16
CA ALA A 31 7.11 -4.16 -16.83
C ALA A 31 7.65 -2.73 -16.69
N ASP A 32 8.08 -2.11 -17.79
CA ASP A 32 8.63 -0.75 -17.82
C ASP A 32 7.59 0.34 -18.11
N GLU A 33 6.32 -0.05 -18.28
CA GLU A 33 5.24 0.89 -18.53
C GLU A 33 4.62 1.40 -17.23
N ARG A 34 4.03 2.60 -17.28
CA ARG A 34 3.40 3.22 -16.10
C ARG A 34 1.96 2.74 -15.91
N PHE A 35 1.61 2.45 -14.66
CA PHE A 35 0.26 2.13 -14.21
C PHE A 35 -0.10 2.96 -12.97
N ALA A 36 -1.40 3.15 -12.72
CA ALA A 36 -1.85 3.80 -11.50
C ALA A 36 -1.56 2.90 -10.29
N MET A 37 -0.86 3.43 -9.29
CA MET A 37 -0.55 2.69 -8.06
C MET A 37 -1.80 2.40 -7.23
N CYS A 38 -2.76 3.33 -7.22
CA CYS A 38 -3.94 3.23 -6.35
C CYS A 38 -3.50 2.93 -4.90
N SER A 39 -4.12 1.98 -4.23
CA SER A 39 -3.78 1.57 -2.86
C SER A 39 -2.43 0.83 -2.73
N THR A 40 -1.77 0.37 -3.81
CA THR A 40 -0.45 -0.30 -3.68
C THR A 40 0.63 0.66 -3.17
N SER A 41 0.44 1.97 -3.36
CA SER A 41 1.29 3.02 -2.80
C SER A 41 1.40 3.02 -1.28
N LYS A 42 0.42 2.46 -0.56
CA LYS A 42 0.40 2.45 0.92
C LYS A 42 1.53 1.62 1.52
N VAL A 43 2.02 0.60 0.82
CA VAL A 43 3.20 -0.17 1.23
C VAL A 43 4.41 0.75 1.38
N MET A 44 4.61 1.68 0.43
CA MET A 44 5.72 2.65 0.50
C MET A 44 5.54 3.66 1.63
N ALA A 45 4.31 4.10 1.90
CA ALA A 45 4.02 5.01 3.01
C ALA A 45 4.31 4.36 4.38
N ALA A 46 3.83 3.13 4.59
CA ALA A 46 4.10 2.37 5.81
C ALA A 46 5.61 2.07 5.96
N ALA A 47 6.30 1.71 4.88
CA ALA A 47 7.75 1.51 4.89
C ALA A 47 8.51 2.80 5.26
N ALA A 48 8.06 3.97 4.80
CA ALA A 48 8.67 5.25 5.18
C ALA A 48 8.50 5.57 6.68
N VAL A 49 7.32 5.27 7.25
CA VAL A 49 7.08 5.40 8.71
C VAL A 49 8.02 4.48 9.48
N LEU A 50 8.14 3.21 9.07
CA LEU A 50 9.05 2.25 9.68
C LEU A 50 10.51 2.71 9.59
N LYS A 51 10.95 3.18 8.41
CA LYS A 51 12.32 3.69 8.23
C LYS A 51 12.61 4.86 9.15
N LYS A 52 11.67 5.80 9.29
CA LYS A 52 11.82 6.96 10.19
C LYS A 52 11.87 6.54 11.67
N SER A 53 11.17 5.46 12.04
CA SER A 53 11.20 4.94 13.41
C SER A 53 12.57 4.40 13.85
N GLU A 54 13.45 4.06 12.91
CA GLU A 54 14.84 3.66 13.23
C GLU A 54 15.63 4.78 13.93
N SER A 55 15.35 6.04 13.58
CA SER A 55 15.96 7.22 14.21
C SER A 55 15.09 7.86 15.29
N GLU A 56 13.80 7.51 15.34
CA GLU A 56 12.82 8.07 16.26
C GLU A 56 12.08 6.93 17.00
N PRO A 57 12.65 6.41 18.12
CA PRO A 57 12.17 5.19 18.77
C PRO A 57 10.70 5.23 19.24
N ASN A 58 10.16 6.43 19.48
CA ASN A 58 8.78 6.61 19.95
C ASN A 58 7.78 6.90 18.81
N LEU A 59 8.24 7.02 17.56
CA LEU A 59 7.39 7.42 16.43
C LEU A 59 6.19 6.49 16.25
N LEU A 60 6.40 5.17 16.32
CA LEU A 60 5.32 4.20 16.13
C LEU A 60 4.23 4.30 17.20
N ASN A 61 4.59 4.73 18.41
CA ASN A 61 3.67 4.92 19.52
C ASN A 61 3.00 6.31 19.53
N GLN A 62 3.43 7.22 18.65
CA GLN A 62 2.86 8.55 18.54
C GLN A 62 1.36 8.44 18.24
N ARG A 63 0.55 9.07 19.10
CA ARG A 63 -0.91 9.09 18.98
C ARG A 63 -1.35 10.22 18.06
N VAL A 64 -2.27 9.88 17.16
CA VAL A 64 -2.93 10.80 16.22
C VAL A 64 -4.42 10.81 16.58
N GLU A 65 -4.96 12.01 16.81
CA GLU A 65 -6.39 12.21 17.02
C GLU A 65 -7.15 11.92 15.72
N ILE A 66 -8.26 11.17 15.81
CA ILE A 66 -9.10 10.86 14.65
C ILE A 66 -10.38 11.68 14.74
N LYS A 67 -10.50 12.70 13.88
CA LYS A 67 -11.71 13.53 13.82
C LYS A 67 -12.64 13.01 12.74
N LYS A 68 -13.94 13.25 12.94
CA LYS A 68 -14.94 12.95 11.92
C LYS A 68 -14.67 13.68 10.60
N SER A 69 -14.06 14.87 10.67
CA SER A 69 -13.64 15.66 9.50
C SER A 69 -12.49 15.05 8.70
N ASP A 70 -11.73 14.13 9.29
CA ASP A 70 -10.56 13.53 8.66
C ASP A 70 -10.94 12.27 7.87
N LEU A 71 -12.15 11.75 8.07
CA LEU A 71 -12.66 10.60 7.33
C LEU A 71 -12.95 10.95 5.88
N VAL A 72 -12.61 10.03 4.99
CA VAL A 72 -12.86 10.09 3.55
C VAL A 72 -13.83 8.96 3.17
N ASN A 73 -13.81 8.45 1.93
CA ASN A 73 -14.85 7.52 1.47
C ASN A 73 -14.80 6.11 2.11
N TYR A 74 -13.64 5.66 2.58
CA TYR A 74 -13.43 4.27 2.99
C TYR A 74 -12.39 4.18 4.12
N ASN A 75 -12.89 4.09 5.35
CA ASN A 75 -12.09 4.15 6.57
C ASN A 75 -12.51 3.09 7.62
N PRO A 76 -12.64 1.80 7.24
CA PRO A 76 -13.34 0.77 8.03
C PRO A 76 -12.74 0.47 9.42
N ILE A 77 -11.50 0.87 9.65
CA ILE A 77 -10.85 0.81 10.97
C ILE A 77 -10.89 2.19 11.62
N ALA A 78 -10.31 3.22 10.99
CA ALA A 78 -10.21 4.56 11.57
C ALA A 78 -11.56 5.17 11.98
N GLU A 79 -12.65 4.89 11.25
CA GLU A 79 -13.99 5.40 11.59
C GLU A 79 -14.49 4.92 12.96
N LYS A 80 -14.01 3.76 13.44
CA LYS A 80 -14.35 3.20 14.75
C LYS A 80 -13.63 3.92 15.90
N HIS A 81 -12.65 4.76 15.59
CA HIS A 81 -11.81 5.49 16.55
C HIS A 81 -12.07 6.99 16.54
N VAL A 82 -13.14 7.47 15.90
CA VAL A 82 -13.53 8.89 15.89
C VAL A 82 -13.70 9.43 17.32
N ASN A 83 -13.18 10.63 17.56
CA ASN A 83 -13.05 11.27 18.88
C ASN A 83 -12.11 10.54 19.85
N GLY A 84 -11.35 9.57 19.34
CA GLY A 84 -10.27 8.89 20.04
C GLY A 84 -8.93 9.14 19.36
N THR A 85 -8.00 8.23 19.58
CA THR A 85 -6.68 8.26 18.93
C THR A 85 -6.33 6.90 18.36
N MET A 86 -5.44 6.91 17.37
CA MET A 86 -4.71 5.74 16.91
C MET A 86 -3.21 6.04 16.91
N SER A 87 -2.37 5.04 17.15
CA SER A 87 -0.92 5.17 16.99
C SER A 87 -0.53 5.16 15.51
N LEU A 88 0.66 5.67 15.17
CA LEU A 88 1.19 5.53 13.80
C LEU A 88 1.36 4.07 13.38
N ALA A 89 1.65 3.16 14.32
CA ALA A 89 1.64 1.72 14.04
C ALA A 89 0.23 1.20 13.68
N GLU A 90 -0.79 1.56 14.47
CA GLU A 90 -2.18 1.17 14.21
C GLU A 90 -2.71 1.74 12.89
N LEU A 91 -2.37 3.00 12.57
CA LEU A 91 -2.73 3.62 11.30
C LEU A 91 -2.02 2.98 10.10
N SER A 92 -0.74 2.61 10.24
CA SER A 92 0.00 1.89 9.21
C SER A 92 -0.61 0.50 8.96
N ALA A 93 -0.98 -0.21 10.03
CA ALA A 93 -1.64 -1.51 9.94
C ALA A 93 -3.05 -1.40 9.34
N ALA A 94 -3.82 -0.35 9.68
CA ALA A 94 -5.16 -0.12 9.13
C ALA A 94 -5.16 0.26 7.64
N ALA A 95 -4.04 0.77 7.13
CA ALA A 95 -3.90 1.19 5.74
C ALA A 95 -3.54 0.02 4.79
N LEU A 96 -2.91 -1.04 5.32
CA LEU A 96 -2.49 -2.24 4.58
C LEU A 96 -3.63 -3.26 4.48
#